data_AF-A0A967WS94-F1
#
_entry.id   AF-A0A967WS94-F1
#
_cell.length_a   1.000
_cell.length_b   1.000
_cell.length_c   1.000
_cell.angle_alpha   90.00
_cell.angle_beta   90.00
_cell.angle_gamma   90.00
#
_symmetry.space_group_name_H-M   'P 1'
#
loop_
_entity.id
_entity.type
_entity.pdbx_description
1 polymer ?
#
loop_
_entity_poly.entity_id
_entity_poly.type
_entity_poly.pdbx_seq_one_letter_code
_entity_poly.pdbx_strand_id
1 'polypeptide(L)'
;MKGKEPAFDGARLRAVRKKQGLSAHDLERKARVTARHIWRLEAGKRPNVAAVTLARIALAVDVDINYLLGLTDVPSPESEEVKK
;
A
#
# COMPACT_ATOMS: atom_id res chain seq x y z
N MET A 1 2.83 9.17 -22.58
CA MET A 1 3.18 9.49 -21.18
C MET A 1 4.62 9.08 -20.98
N LYS A 2 5.53 9.96 -20.52
CA LYS A 2 6.86 9.52 -20.04
C LYS A 2 6.57 8.64 -18.82
N GLY A 3 6.60 7.31 -19.02
CA GLY A 3 6.21 6.33 -18.03
C GLY A 3 7.09 6.50 -16.80
N LYS A 4 6.50 6.89 -15.68
CA LYS A 4 7.18 6.93 -14.40
C LYS A 4 7.57 5.49 -14.07
N GLU A 5 8.85 5.25 -13.80
CA GLU A 5 9.32 3.92 -13.41
C GLU A 5 8.54 3.47 -12.16
N PRO A 6 7.97 2.24 -12.16
CA PRO A 6 7.19 1.77 -11.02
C PRO A 6 8.05 1.74 -9.77
N ALA A 7 7.60 2.44 -8.74
CA ALA A 7 8.28 2.51 -7.46
C ALA A 7 7.24 2.49 -6.35
N PHE A 8 7.55 1.78 -5.27
CA PHE A 8 6.68 1.73 -4.12
C PHE A 8 6.53 3.12 -3.48
N ASP A 9 5.28 3.59 -3.37
CA ASP A 9 4.92 4.86 -2.77
C ASP A 9 4.46 4.67 -1.32
N GLY A 10 5.39 4.92 -0.39
CA GLY A 10 5.11 4.86 1.04
C GLY A 10 4.06 5.87 1.52
N ALA A 11 3.91 7.01 0.83
CA ALA A 11 2.92 8.02 1.22
C ALA A 11 1.50 7.53 0.95
N ARG A 12 1.29 6.80 -0.16
CA ARG A 12 0.00 6.14 -0.48
C ARG A 12 -0.37 5.10 0.57
N LEU A 13 0.58 4.23 0.95
CA LEU A 13 0.34 3.27 2.03
C LEU A 13 -0.11 3.97 3.32
N ARG A 14 0.60 5.04 3.72
CA ARG A 14 0.27 5.80 4.92
C ARG A 14 -1.11 6.43 4.85
N ALA A 15 -1.48 6.98 3.70
CA ALA A 15 -2.77 7.62 3.47
C ALA A 15 -3.92 6.61 3.61
N VAL A 16 -3.83 5.46 2.93
CA VAL A 16 -4.85 4.39 3.02
C VAL A 16 -4.98 3.87 4.44
N ARG A 17 -3.85 3.55 5.09
CA ARG A 17 -3.85 3.03 6.47
C ARG A 17 -4.55 3.99 7.43
N LYS A 18 -4.24 5.29 7.34
CA LYS A 18 -4.88 6.33 8.16
C LYS A 18 -6.37 6.51 7.83
N LYS A 19 -6.75 6.46 6.55
CA LYS A 19 -8.17 6.55 6.13
C LYS A 19 -9.01 5.42 6.72
N GLN A 20 -8.42 4.24 6.91
CA GLN A 20 -9.05 3.09 7.55
C GLN A 20 -8.96 3.10 9.09
N GLY A 21 -8.39 4.16 9.70
CA GLY A 21 -8.23 4.26 11.16
C GLY A 21 -7.21 3.28 11.75
N LEU A 22 -6.34 2.68 10.93
CA LEU A 22 -5.37 1.69 11.38
C LEU A 22 -4.10 2.35 11.92
N SER A 23 -3.62 1.91 13.08
CA SER A 23 -2.25 2.17 13.52
C SER A 23 -1.24 1.30 12.74
N ALA A 24 0.05 1.61 12.85
CA ALA A 24 1.07 0.76 12.24
C ALA A 24 1.13 -0.64 12.86
N HIS A 25 0.80 -0.77 14.16
CA HIS A 25 0.70 -2.07 14.82
C HIS A 25 -0.54 -2.85 14.37
N ASP A 26 -1.63 -2.18 14.00
CA ASP A 26 -2.81 -2.86 13.44
C ASP A 26 -2.48 -3.45 12.07
N LEU A 27 -1.81 -2.66 11.21
CA LEU A 27 -1.33 -3.16 9.93
C LEU A 27 -0.28 -4.26 10.11
N GLU A 28 0.58 -4.17 11.13
CA GLU A 28 1.53 -5.25 11.45
C GLU A 28 0.82 -6.57 11.70
N ARG A 29 -0.24 -6.59 12.52
CA ARG A 29 -0.97 -7.83 12.80
C ARG A 29 -1.64 -8.39 11.54
N LYS A 30 -2.21 -7.52 10.69
CA LYS A 30 -2.88 -7.93 9.44
C LYS A 30 -1.90 -8.43 8.38
N ALA A 31 -0.85 -7.65 8.09
CA ALA A 31 0.11 -7.96 7.04
C ALA A 31 1.23 -8.91 7.50
N ARG A 32 1.40 -9.12 8.82
CA ARG A 32 2.58 -9.73 9.49
C ARG A 32 3.92 -9.14 9.02
N VAL A 33 3.94 -7.81 8.91
CA VAL A 33 5.12 -6.98 8.61
C VAL A 33 5.32 -6.06 9.80
N THR A 34 6.51 -6.04 10.40
CA THR A 34 6.69 -5.31 11.67
C THR A 34 6.36 -3.82 11.54
N ALA A 35 5.79 -3.20 12.59
CA ALA A 35 5.46 -1.77 12.58
C ALA A 35 6.70 -0.90 12.26
N ARG A 36 7.88 -1.30 12.73
CA ARG A 36 9.15 -0.66 12.39
C ARG A 36 9.43 -0.70 10.88
N HIS A 37 9.16 -1.83 10.22
CA HIS A 37 9.31 -1.93 8.77
C HIS A 37 8.27 -1.07 8.05
N ILE A 38 7.00 -1.12 8.48
CA ILE A 38 5.92 -0.28 7.96
C ILE A 38 6.30 1.21 8.02
N TRP A 39 6.81 1.71 9.14
CA TRP A 39 7.25 3.11 9.24
C TRP A 39 8.38 3.46 8.27
N ARG A 40 9.33 2.55 8.04
CA ARG A 40 10.42 2.77 7.06
C ARG A 40 9.89 2.80 5.63
N LEU A 41 8.91 1.95 5.33
CA LEU A 41 8.20 1.93 4.05
C LEU A 41 7.46 3.26 3.84
N GLU A 42 6.65 3.68 4.80
CA GLU A 42 5.87 4.92 4.74
C GLU A 42 6.72 6.18 4.65
N ALA A 43 7.93 6.16 5.23
CA ALA A 43 8.90 7.25 5.14
C ALA A 43 9.70 7.25 3.82
N GLY A 44 9.45 6.32 2.90
CA GLY A 44 10.19 6.21 1.63
C GLY A 44 11.65 5.75 1.79
N LYS A 45 12.07 5.29 2.97
CA LYS A 45 13.45 4.88 3.26
C LYS A 45 13.81 3.50 2.70
N ARG A 46 12.86 2.80 2.09
CA ARG A 46 12.96 1.44 1.53
C ARG A 46 12.08 1.32 0.28
N PRO A 47 12.51 1.88 -0.87
CA PRO A 47 11.73 1.83 -2.11
C PRO A 47 11.66 0.41 -2.71
N ASN A 48 12.67 -0.42 -2.48
CA ASN A 48 12.74 -1.79 -2.98
C ASN A 48 12.08 -2.76 -2.00
N VAL A 49 10.75 -2.87 -2.09
CA VAL A 49 9.95 -3.80 -1.28
C VAL A 49 9.85 -5.13 -2.00
N ALA A 50 10.13 -6.23 -1.29
CA ALA A 50 9.92 -7.56 -1.86
C ALA A 50 8.45 -7.75 -2.23
N ALA A 51 8.18 -8.32 -3.42
CA ALA A 51 6.82 -8.47 -3.96
C ALA A 51 5.86 -9.15 -2.98
N VAL A 52 6.29 -10.19 -2.27
CA VAL A 52 5.48 -10.89 -1.25
C VAL A 52 5.12 -9.99 -0.07
N THR A 53 6.04 -9.12 0.37
CA THR A 53 5.77 -8.15 1.45
C THR A 53 4.76 -7.11 0.97
N LEU A 54 4.94 -6.62 -0.25
CA LEU A 54 4.04 -5.64 -0.86
C LEU A 54 2.62 -6.22 -1.04
N ALA A 55 2.49 -7.45 -1.55
CA ALA A 55 1.20 -8.12 -1.69
C ALA A 55 0.48 -8.31 -0.34
N ARG A 56 1.22 -8.70 0.72
CA ARG A 56 0.65 -8.84 2.08
C ARG A 56 0.14 -7.51 2.63
N ILE A 57 0.85 -6.42 2.34
CA ILE A 57 0.41 -5.07 2.74
C ILE A 57 -0.84 -4.66 1.96
N ALA A 58 -0.84 -4.86 0.63
CA ALA A 58 -1.96 -4.54 -0.26
C ALA A 58 -3.25 -5.24 0.19
N LEU A 59 -3.18 -6.55 0.44
CA LEU A 59 -4.30 -7.35 0.97
C LEU A 59 -4.75 -6.87 2.37
N ALA A 60 -3.81 -6.49 3.24
CA ALA A 60 -4.14 -6.07 4.61
C ALA A 60 -4.86 -4.70 4.68
N VAL A 61 -4.67 -3.85 3.67
CA VAL A 61 -5.34 -2.55 3.55
C VAL A 61 -6.34 -2.52 2.39
N ASP A 62 -6.68 -3.67 1.82
CA ASP A 62 -7.70 -3.83 0.77
C ASP A 62 -7.52 -2.88 -0.43
N VAL A 63 -6.32 -2.90 -1.01
CA VAL A 63 -5.96 -2.12 -2.21
C VAL A 63 -5.22 -2.96 -3.24
N ASP A 64 -5.24 -2.52 -4.48
CA ASP A 64 -4.47 -3.07 -5.58
C ASP A 64 -2.97 -2.72 -5.45
N ILE A 65 -2.11 -3.65 -5.84
CA ILE A 65 -0.66 -3.46 -5.79
C ILE A 65 -0.18 -2.33 -6.70
N ASN A 66 -0.84 -2.14 -7.85
CA ASN A 66 -0.55 -1.09 -8.82
C ASN A 66 -0.78 0.29 -8.21
N TYR A 67 -1.75 0.43 -7.31
CA TYR A 67 -1.98 1.68 -6.59
C TYR A 67 -0.79 2.02 -5.70
N LEU A 68 -0.26 1.05 -4.96
CA LEU A 68 0.92 1.23 -4.11
C LEU A 68 2.22 1.44 -4.91
N LEU A 69 2.27 0.99 -6.17
CA LEU A 69 3.39 1.19 -7.09
C LEU A 69 3.29 2.46 -7.94
N GLY A 70 2.23 3.26 -7.76
CA GLY A 70 2.01 4.47 -8.55
C GLY A 70 1.64 4.22 -10.02
N LEU A 71 1.22 3.00 -10.36
CA LEU A 71 0.80 2.59 -11.70
C LEU A 71 -0.68 2.89 -12.00
N THR A 72 -1.50 3.07 -10.95
CA THR A 72 -2.89 3.54 -11.04
C THR A 72 -3.20 4.49 -9.87
N ASP A 73 -4.16 5.40 -10.05
CA ASP A 73 -4.66 6.27 -8.98
C ASP A 73 -5.90 5.71 -8.26
N VAL A 74 -6.44 4.59 -8.75
CA VAL A 74 -7.59 3.90 -8.16
C VAL A 74 -7.10 2.91 -7.09
N PRO A 75 -7.51 3.04 -5.81
CA PRO A 75 -7.03 2.17 -4.75
C PRO A 75 -7.46 0.71 -4.85
N SER A 76 -8.66 0.41 -5.35
CA SER A 76 -9.13 -0.97 -5.57
C SER A 76 -10.08 -1.00 -6.78
N PRO A 77 -9.93 -1.96 -7.72
CA PRO A 77 -10.78 -2.06 -8.90
C PRO A 77 -12.25 -2.34 -8.54
N GLU A 78 -12.54 -3.00 -7.42
CA GLU A 78 -13.91 -3.38 -7.04
C GLU A 78 -14.77 -2.20 -6.56
N SER A 79 -14.17 -1.05 -6.24
CA SER A 79 -14.93 0.12 -5.77
C SER A 79 -15.77 0.82 -6.86
N GLU A 80 -15.56 0.49 -8.14
CA GLU A 80 -16.34 1.02 -9.26
C GLU A 80 -17.53 0.11 -9.65
N GLU A 81 -17.51 -1.17 -9.29
CA GLU A 81 -18.42 -2.19 -9.85
C GLU A 81 -19.70 -2.42 -9.03
N VAL A 82 -19.80 -1.88 -7.82
CA VAL A 82 -20.98 -2.01 -6.93
C VAL A 82 -22.06 -0.95 -7.20
N LYS A 83 -21.96 -0.17 -8.30
CA LYS A 83 -22.99 0.80 -8.72
C LYS A 83 -23.92 0.29 -9.82
N LYS A 84 -24.14 -1.02 -9.93
CA LYS A 84 -25.07 -1.59 -10.91
C LYS A 84 -26.24 -2.32 -10.26
#